data_AF-A0A330L2Z5-F1
#
_entry.id   AF-A0A330L2Z5-F1
#
_cell.length_a   1.000
_cell.length_b   1.000
_cell.length_c   1.000
_cell.angle_alpha   90.00
_cell.angle_beta   90.00
_cell.angle_gamma   90.00
#
_symmetry.space_group_name_H-M   'P 1'
#
loop_
_entity.id
_entity.type
_entity.pdbx_description
1 polymer ?
#
loop_
_entity_poly.entity_id
_entity_poly.type
_entity_poly.pdbx_seq_one_letter_code
_entity_poly.pdbx_strand_id
1 'polypeptide(L)'
;MVYLDGANTFDLFVIGRLARAHRQTPRRILSLVHVARAFTCHQMERLVSDCLEEALMRYQSRIAVVSGLFETFYDETVPSQEVHGWLV
;
A
#
# COMPACT_ATOMS: atom_id res chain seq x y z
N MET A 1 -2.22 12.37 3.48
CA MET A 1 -1.23 11.33 3.18
C MET A 1 -1.80 10.42 2.12
N VAL A 2 -0.96 9.93 1.23
CA VAL A 2 -1.29 8.86 0.29
C VAL A 2 -0.72 7.55 0.86
N TYR A 3 -1.50 6.48 0.85
CA TYR A 3 -1.10 5.16 1.33
C TYR A 3 -1.33 4.14 0.21
N LEU A 4 -0.27 3.48 -0.24
CA LEU A 4 -0.34 2.36 -1.17
C LEU A 4 -0.22 1.06 -0.37
N ASP A 5 -1.23 0.21 -0.42
CA ASP A 5 -1.34 -1.02 0.37
C ASP A 5 -1.24 -2.25 -0.53
N GLY A 6 -0.04 -2.81 -0.66
CA GLY A 6 0.24 -4.04 -1.41
C GLY A 6 0.08 -5.32 -0.60
N ALA A 7 0.17 -5.22 0.74
CA ALA A 7 -0.01 -6.37 1.64
C ALA A 7 -1.44 -6.48 2.19
N ASN A 8 -2.36 -5.59 1.76
CA ASN A 8 -3.72 -5.50 2.27
C ASN A 8 -3.79 -5.40 3.82
N THR A 9 -2.89 -4.63 4.42
CA THR A 9 -2.71 -4.51 5.88
C THR A 9 -3.25 -3.21 6.46
N PHE A 10 -3.69 -2.27 5.63
CA PHE A 10 -4.17 -0.98 6.12
C PHE A 10 -5.47 -1.12 6.92
N ASP A 11 -5.45 -0.65 8.18
CA ASP A 11 -6.58 -0.70 9.11
C ASP A 11 -6.99 0.72 9.61
N LEU A 12 -8.22 1.12 9.25
CA LEU A 12 -8.85 2.37 9.67
C LEU A 12 -9.08 2.45 11.18
N PHE A 13 -9.28 1.32 11.86
CA PHE A 13 -9.50 1.29 13.30
C PHE A 13 -8.24 1.64 14.08
N VAL A 14 -7.05 1.25 13.59
CA VAL A 14 -5.76 1.66 14.17
C VAL A 14 -5.66 3.19 14.13
N ILE A 15 -5.91 3.80 12.97
CA ILE A 15 -5.87 5.25 12.81
C ILE A 15 -6.91 5.94 13.70
N GLY A 16 -8.12 5.41 13.77
CA GLY A 16 -9.18 5.96 14.64
C GLY A 16 -8.89 5.84 16.14
N ARG A 17 -8.17 4.79 16.57
CA ARG A 17 -7.69 4.67 17.96
C ARG A 17 -6.58 5.67 18.24
N LEU A 18 -5.61 5.82 17.34
CA LEU A 18 -4.54 6.82 17.48
C LEU A 18 -5.09 8.24 17.54
N ALA A 19 -6.04 8.59 16.67
CA ALA A 19 -6.71 9.88 16.70
C ALA A 19 -7.34 10.17 18.08
N ARG A 20 -8.07 9.20 18.64
CA ARG A 20 -8.68 9.33 19.98
C ARG A 20 -7.62 9.47 21.08
N ALA A 21 -6.55 8.68 21.02
CA ALA A 21 -5.45 8.74 21.99
C ALA A 21 -4.80 10.14 22.03
N HIS A 22 -4.75 10.82 20.88
CA HIS A 22 -4.25 12.19 20.75
C HIS A 22 -5.33 13.27 20.85
N ARG A 23 -6.53 12.95 21.36
CA ARG A 23 -7.68 13.86 21.51
C ARG A 23 -8.11 14.55 20.20
N GLN A 24 -7.87 13.89 19.06
CA GLN A 24 -8.30 14.34 17.74
C GLN A 24 -9.60 13.65 17.34
N THR A 25 -10.41 14.30 16.51
CA THR A 25 -11.63 13.72 15.95
C THR A 25 -11.28 12.69 14.87
N PRO A 26 -11.61 11.38 15.02
CA PRO A 26 -11.23 10.35 14.06
C PRO A 26 -11.67 10.65 12.63
N ARG A 27 -12.89 11.15 12.45
CA ARG A 27 -13.43 11.50 11.13
C ARG A 27 -12.56 12.54 10.41
N ARG A 28 -12.02 13.52 11.14
CA ARG A 28 -11.13 14.55 10.59
C ARG A 28 -9.77 13.97 10.19
N ILE A 29 -9.23 13.03 10.96
CA ILE A 29 -7.96 12.38 10.63
C ILE A 29 -8.13 11.44 9.43
N LEU A 30 -9.17 10.62 9.44
CA LEU A 30 -9.46 9.67 8.37
C LEU A 30 -9.73 10.37 7.03
N SER A 31 -10.33 11.56 7.01
CA SER A 31 -10.52 12.34 5.78
C SER A 31 -9.23 12.83 5.14
N LEU A 32 -8.09 12.76 5.85
CA LEU A 32 -6.78 13.17 5.35
C LEU A 32 -5.94 11.98 4.83
N VAL A 33 -6.49 10.76 4.90
CA VAL A 33 -5.81 9.53 4.46
C VAL A 33 -6.47 9.03 3.19
N HIS A 34 -5.70 8.99 2.10
CA HIS A 34 -6.12 8.44 0.81
C HIS A 34 -5.42 7.10 0.60
N VAL A 35 -6.19 6.04 0.42
CA VAL A 35 -5.65 4.68 0.32
C VAL A 35 -5.95 4.11 -1.06
N ALA A 36 -4.93 3.56 -1.70
CA ALA A 36 -5.07 2.71 -2.87
C ALA A 36 -4.51 1.33 -2.54
N ARG A 37 -5.24 0.27 -2.93
CA ARG A 37 -4.82 -1.12 -2.73
C ARG A 37 -4.38 -1.72 -4.05
N ALA A 38 -3.29 -2.48 -4.03
CA ALA A 38 -2.86 -3.32 -5.13
C ALA A 38 -2.94 -4.79 -4.70
N PHE A 39 -3.50 -5.61 -5.57
CA PHE A 39 -3.62 -7.06 -5.37
C PHE A 39 -2.77 -7.86 -6.37
N THR A 40 -2.13 -7.19 -7.32
CA THR A 40 -1.24 -7.80 -8.33
C THR A 40 0.02 -6.96 -8.51
N CYS A 41 1.07 -7.54 -9.10
CA CYS A 41 2.32 -6.81 -9.32
C CYS A 41 2.11 -5.64 -10.27
N HIS A 42 1.29 -5.84 -11.31
CA HIS A 42 0.93 -4.81 -12.29
C HIS A 42 0.13 -3.66 -11.68
N GLN A 43 -0.74 -3.94 -10.72
CA GLN A 43 -1.46 -2.88 -10.00
C GLN A 43 -0.50 -2.07 -9.12
N MET A 44 0.43 -2.73 -8.43
CA MET A 44 1.42 -2.04 -7.60
C MET A 44 2.35 -1.18 -8.44
N GLU A 45 2.87 -1.73 -9.54
CA GLU A 45 3.71 -1.02 -10.50
C GLU A 45 3.01 0.25 -11.01
N ARG A 46 1.77 0.12 -11.52
CA ARG A 46 0.98 1.27 -11.98
C ARG A 46 0.73 2.30 -10.87
N LEU A 47 0.45 1.87 -9.65
CA LEU A 47 0.23 2.81 -8.54
C LEU A 47 1.48 3.63 -8.21
N VAL A 48 2.67 3.02 -8.30
CA VAL A 48 3.95 3.68 -8.02
C VAL A 48 4.43 4.52 -9.20
N SER A 49 4.44 3.95 -10.41
CA SER A 49 5.01 4.57 -11.61
C SER A 49 4.12 5.67 -12.20
N ASP A 50 2.80 5.42 -12.28
CA ASP A 50 1.89 6.26 -13.06
C ASP A 50 1.01 7.16 -12.18
N CYS A 51 0.62 6.67 -11.00
CA CYS A 51 -0.45 7.30 -10.22
C CYS A 51 0.05 8.11 -9.02
N LEU A 52 1.24 7.80 -8.48
CA LEU A 52 1.68 8.33 -7.19
C LEU A 52 1.88 9.84 -7.23
N GLU A 53 2.55 10.36 -8.25
CA GLU A 53 2.81 11.79 -8.39
C GLU A 53 1.50 12.58 -8.51
N GLU A 54 0.59 12.15 -9.39
CA GLU A 54 -0.72 12.76 -9.54
C GLU A 54 -1.51 12.74 -8.23
N ALA A 55 -1.51 11.60 -7.51
CA ALA A 55 -2.20 11.48 -6.23
C ALA A 55 -1.62 12.44 -5.17
N LEU A 56 -0.29 12.57 -5.08
CA LEU A 56 0.36 13.50 -4.16
C LEU A 56 -0.05 14.95 -4.46
N MET A 57 -0.07 15.35 -5.72
CA MET A 57 -0.52 16.68 -6.15
C MET A 57 -2.02 16.88 -5.89
N ARG A 58 -2.87 15.95 -6.34
CA ARG A 58 -4.33 16.04 -6.22
C ARG A 58 -4.79 16.18 -4.77
N TYR A 59 -4.17 15.43 -3.87
CA TYR A 59 -4.52 15.44 -2.45
C TYR A 59 -3.67 16.42 -1.62
N GLN A 60 -2.82 17.22 -2.27
CA GLN A 60 -1.91 18.17 -1.62
C GLN A 60 -1.09 17.50 -0.49
N SER A 61 -0.72 16.24 -0.73
CA SER A 61 -0.07 15.38 0.26
C SER A 61 1.43 15.48 0.10
N ARG A 62 2.14 15.65 1.23
CA ARG A 62 3.61 15.66 1.26
C ARG A 62 4.22 14.30 1.61
N ILE A 63 3.37 13.33 1.96
CA ILE A 63 3.78 12.02 2.46
C ILE A 63 3.06 10.95 1.66
N ALA A 64 3.85 10.00 1.15
CA ALA A 64 3.42 8.72 0.65
C ALA A 64 3.93 7.62 1.60
N VAL A 65 3.08 6.66 1.93
CA VAL A 65 3.46 5.42 2.61
C VAL A 65 3.18 4.27 1.65
N VAL A 66 4.16 3.41 1.44
CA VAL A 66 4.02 2.21 0.61
C VAL A 66 4.27 1.00 1.48
N SER A 67 3.23 0.19 1.67
CA SER A 67 3.29 -1.07 2.42
C SER A 67 3.23 -2.25 1.47
N GLY A 68 4.02 -3.30 1.74
CA GLY A 68 4.03 -4.50 0.91
C GLY A 68 4.47 -4.25 -0.54
N LEU A 69 5.45 -3.37 -0.76
CA LEU A 69 5.90 -2.99 -2.12
C LEU A 69 6.19 -4.20 -3.03
N PHE A 70 6.76 -5.26 -2.46
CA PHE A 70 7.13 -6.47 -3.19
C PHE A 70 6.18 -7.66 -2.98
N GLU A 71 5.20 -7.57 -2.07
CA GLU A 71 4.31 -8.71 -1.77
C GLU A 71 3.60 -9.22 -3.02
N THR A 72 3.05 -8.30 -3.81
CA THR A 72 2.34 -8.64 -5.04
C THR A 72 3.25 -9.18 -6.15
N PHE A 73 4.58 -8.98 -6.05
CA PHE A 73 5.57 -9.52 -6.99
C PHE A 73 6.00 -10.94 -6.60
N TYR A 74 6.07 -11.23 -5.30
CA TYR A 74 6.38 -12.57 -4.80
C TYR A 74 5.21 -13.53 -4.94
N ASP A 75 3.96 -13.05 -4.86
CA ASP A 75 2.78 -13.89 -5.08
C ASP A 75 2.63 -14.33 -6.55
N GLU A 76 3.05 -13.48 -7.51
CA GLU A 76 3.07 -13.85 -8.93
C GLU A 76 4.23 -14.80 -9.31
N THR A 77 5.27 -14.89 -8.47
CA THR A 77 6.41 -15.78 -8.71
C THR A 77 6.38 -16.95 -7.72
N VAL A 78 5.71 -18.05 -8.10
CA VAL A 78 6.17 -19.47 -8.00
C VAL A 78 5.02 -20.44 -8.37
N PRO A 79 5.08 -21.11 -9.54
CA PRO A 79 4.79 -22.52 -9.62
C PRO A 79 6.04 -23.28 -9.15
N SER A 80 5.91 -24.06 -8.07
CA SER A 80 6.98 -24.84 -7.45
C SER A 80 7.35 -26.09 -8.24
N GLN A 81 7.49 -25.96 -9.56
CA GLN A 81 7.88 -27.04 -10.45
C GLN A 81 9.15 -26.58 -11.17
N GLU A 82 10.26 -27.29 -10.91
CA GLU A 82 11.60 -27.10 -11.49
C GLU A 82 12.64 -26.23 -10.74
N VAL A 83 12.81 -26.44 -9.42
CA VAL A 83 14.09 -26.12 -8.73
C VAL A 83 14.95 -27.38 -8.47
N HIS A 84 14.56 -28.55 -9.01
CA HIS A 84 15.32 -29.80 -8.92
C HIS A 84 15.92 -30.20 -10.28
N GLY A 85 16.90 -29.45 -10.77
CA GLY A 85 17.51 -29.75 -12.07
C GLY A 85 18.96 -29.33 -12.30
N TRP A 86 19.69 -28.79 -11.32
CA TRP A 86 21.08 -28.35 -11.52
C TRP A 86 21.98 -28.62 -10.31
N LEU A 87 22.06 -29.88 -9.91
CA LEU A 87 23.21 -30.45 -9.19
C LEU A 87 23.42 -31.88 -9.71
N VAL A 88 24.06 -31.99 -10.87
CA VAL A 88 24.80 -33.17 -11.32
C VAL A 88 26.15 -32.72 -11.85
#